data_AF-A0A6D2K944-F1
#
_entry.id   AF-A0A6D2K944-F1
#
_cell.length_a   1.000
_cell.length_b   1.000
_cell.length_c   1.000
_cell.angle_alpha   90.00
_cell.angle_beta   90.00
_cell.angle_gamma   90.00
#
_symmetry.space_group_name_H-M   'P 1'
#
loop_
_entity.id
_entity.type
_entity.pdbx_description
1 polymer ?
#
loop_
_entity_poly.entity_id
_entity_poly.type
_entity_poly.pdbx_seq_one_letter_code
_entity_poly.pdbx_strand_id
1 'polypeptide(L)'
;MATHFVPSAKLADLEARLVNLDSGDAEVVRSTIEEFSEKINLNEDSILNNKQSIINDVSQKKVYVKYLWCSYRKLKVAKKEMSGLKRSSPTGLNITLHSIREGRKQTLSDCLKKEFRLTVNILRNTISPDVYEGIRALTIDKDNSPKWNPATLDEVDDEKINLVFKPLEDDIELHIPETEENSSHSVQRGLQMRVCSSLCVEEQDYMGRIKELQELLDQVRTIVKPDCSQDVLKAALSVLASVHNIEL
;
A
#
# COMPACT_ATOMS: atom_id res chain seq x y z
N MET A 1 -8.85 -10.49 -4.84
CA MET A 1 -10.04 -11.37 -4.94
C MET A 1 -9.56 -12.72 -5.44
N ALA A 2 -10.18 -13.81 -4.99
CA ALA A 2 -9.82 -15.16 -5.46
C ALA A 2 -10.55 -15.48 -6.77
N THR A 3 -9.92 -16.26 -7.63
CA THR A 3 -10.53 -16.79 -8.88
C THR A 3 -11.27 -18.10 -8.65
N HIS A 4 -10.79 -18.92 -7.72
CA HIS A 4 -11.33 -20.23 -7.38
C HIS A 4 -11.47 -20.33 -5.86
N PHE A 5 -12.32 -21.24 -5.41
CA PHE A 5 -12.49 -21.56 -4.00
C PHE A 5 -12.20 -23.04 -3.77
N VAL A 6 -11.13 -23.34 -3.05
CA VAL A 6 -10.72 -24.71 -2.73
C VAL A 6 -10.75 -24.89 -1.21
N PRO A 7 -11.51 -25.86 -0.67
CA PRO A 7 -11.49 -26.16 0.76
C PRO A 7 -10.09 -26.51 1.25
N SER A 8 -9.73 -26.09 2.46
CA SER A 8 -8.40 -26.32 3.01
C SER A 8 -7.99 -27.79 3.05
N ALA A 9 -8.94 -28.69 3.28
CA ALA A 9 -8.70 -30.14 3.29
C ALA A 9 -8.22 -30.71 1.94
N LYS A 10 -8.52 -30.03 0.82
CA LYS A 10 -8.16 -30.45 -0.55
C LYS A 10 -6.90 -29.74 -1.08
N LEU A 11 -6.35 -28.78 -0.34
CA LEU A 11 -5.21 -27.99 -0.81
C LEU A 11 -3.94 -28.82 -0.99
N ALA A 12 -3.66 -29.76 -0.08
CA ALA A 12 -2.48 -30.62 -0.17
C ALA A 12 -2.52 -31.51 -1.42
N ASP A 13 -3.70 -32.05 -1.76
CA ASP A 13 -3.89 -32.89 -2.94
C ASP A 13 -3.79 -32.06 -4.24
N LEU A 14 -4.33 -30.83 -4.23
CA LEU A 14 -4.19 -29.90 -5.35
C LEU A 14 -2.72 -29.53 -5.59
N GLU A 15 -1.96 -29.23 -4.54
CA GLU A 15 -0.54 -28.92 -4.64
C GLU A 15 0.23 -30.11 -5.23
N ALA A 16 0.01 -31.32 -4.71
CA ALA A 16 0.61 -32.53 -5.24
C ALA A 16 0.26 -32.75 -6.73
N ARG A 17 -0.97 -32.44 -7.14
CA ARG A 17 -1.39 -32.53 -8.54
C ARG A 17 -0.72 -31.49 -9.43
N LEU A 18 -0.56 -30.25 -8.95
CA LEU A 18 0.11 -29.16 -9.66
C LEU A 18 1.61 -29.40 -9.83
N VAL A 19 2.26 -30.01 -8.85
CA VAL A 19 3.70 -30.36 -8.94
C VAL A 19 3.95 -31.46 -9.97
N ASN A 20 3.01 -32.41 -10.09
CA ASN A 20 3.11 -33.54 -11.02
C ASN A 20 2.56 -33.23 -12.42
N LEU A 21 2.28 -31.97 -12.75
CA LEU A 21 1.82 -31.56 -14.07
C LEU A 21 3.01 -31.39 -15.02
N ASP A 22 3.02 -32.16 -16.10
CA ASP A 22 4.06 -32.12 -17.13
C ASP A 22 3.93 -30.92 -18.10
N SER A 23 3.02 -29.99 -17.83
CA SER A 23 2.74 -28.83 -18.70
C SER A 23 2.51 -27.55 -17.90
N GLY A 24 3.15 -26.47 -18.34
CA GLY A 24 2.91 -25.11 -17.84
C GLY A 24 1.80 -24.36 -18.58
N ASP A 25 1.02 -25.05 -19.43
CA ASP A 25 -0.08 -24.45 -20.17
C ASP A 25 -1.18 -23.93 -19.21
N ALA A 26 -1.60 -22.69 -19.42
CA ALA A 26 -2.54 -21.99 -18.53
C ALA A 26 -3.94 -22.62 -18.51
N GLU A 27 -4.41 -23.22 -19.61
CA GLU A 27 -5.69 -23.95 -19.67
C GLU A 27 -5.61 -25.22 -18.84
N VAL A 28 -4.51 -25.96 -18.96
CA VAL A 28 -4.29 -27.21 -18.24
C VAL A 28 -4.21 -26.94 -16.73
N VAL A 29 -3.45 -25.93 -16.32
CA VAL A 29 -3.36 -25.51 -14.91
C VAL A 29 -4.72 -25.07 -14.38
N ARG A 30 -5.47 -24.26 -15.13
CA ARG A 30 -6.81 -23.84 -14.72
C ARG A 30 -7.75 -25.03 -14.55
N SER A 31 -7.82 -25.92 -15.53
CA SER A 31 -8.69 -27.10 -15.46
C SER A 31 -8.37 -27.97 -14.24
N THR A 32 -7.09 -28.11 -13.91
CA THR A 32 -6.64 -28.83 -12.72
C THR A 32 -7.11 -28.14 -11.44
N ILE A 33 -7.04 -26.81 -11.34
CA ILE A 33 -7.54 -26.08 -10.16
C ILE A 33 -9.08 -26.22 -10.06
N GLU A 34 -9.79 -26.19 -11.19
CA GLU A 34 -11.25 -26.33 -11.24
C GLU A 34 -11.73 -27.70 -10.72
N GLU A 35 -10.96 -28.78 -10.93
CA GLU A 35 -11.26 -30.12 -10.39
C GLU A 35 -11.40 -30.14 -8.85
N PHE A 36 -10.61 -29.31 -8.16
CA PHE A 36 -10.60 -29.21 -6.70
C PHE A 36 -11.46 -28.06 -6.18
N SER A 37 -11.92 -27.17 -7.07
CA SER A 37 -12.71 -25.99 -6.71
C SER A 37 -14.16 -26.35 -6.46
N GLU A 38 -14.76 -25.71 -5.46
CA GLU A 38 -16.19 -25.80 -5.17
C GLU A 38 -16.92 -24.54 -5.59
N LYS A 39 -18.15 -24.69 -6.11
CA LYS A 39 -19.02 -23.56 -6.41
C LYS A 39 -19.76 -23.13 -5.15
N ILE A 40 -19.40 -21.97 -4.61
CA ILE A 40 -20.14 -21.36 -3.51
C ILE A 40 -21.30 -20.57 -4.09
N ASN A 41 -22.52 -20.94 -3.68
CA ASN A 41 -23.68 -20.07 -3.84
C ASN A 41 -23.65 -19.05 -2.72
N LEU A 42 -23.36 -17.79 -3.04
CA LEU A 42 -23.43 -16.70 -2.06
C LEU A 42 -24.89 -16.55 -1.62
N ASN A 43 -25.16 -16.64 -0.32
CA ASN A 43 -26.49 -16.39 0.23
C ASN A 43 -26.98 -14.99 -0.19
N GLU A 44 -28.29 -14.85 -0.43
CA GLU A 44 -28.92 -13.58 -0.83
C GLU A 44 -28.62 -12.44 0.15
N ASP A 45 -28.42 -12.77 1.44
CA ASP A 45 -28.01 -11.86 2.52
C ASP A 45 -26.52 -11.44 2.49
N SER A 46 -25.79 -11.75 1.42
CA SER A 46 -24.40 -11.31 1.24
C SER A 46 -24.26 -9.81 1.47
N ILE A 47 -23.25 -9.43 2.25
CA ILE A 47 -22.95 -8.05 2.64
C ILE A 47 -22.85 -7.13 1.41
N LEU A 48 -22.40 -7.67 0.27
CA LEU A 48 -22.25 -6.93 -0.97
C LEU A 48 -23.58 -6.69 -1.67
N ASN A 49 -24.49 -7.67 -1.74
CA ASN A 49 -25.78 -7.53 -2.42
C ASN A 49 -26.61 -6.39 -1.81
N ASN A 50 -26.62 -6.31 -0.48
CA ASN A 50 -27.32 -5.27 0.27
C ASN A 50 -26.64 -3.89 0.22
N LYS A 51 -25.39 -3.79 -0.24
CA LYS A 51 -24.59 -2.55 -0.28
C LYS A 51 -24.17 -2.11 -1.68
N GLN A 52 -24.38 -2.93 -2.70
CA GLN A 52 -23.86 -2.69 -4.05
C GLN A 52 -24.41 -1.42 -4.68
N SER A 53 -25.71 -1.15 -4.50
CA SER A 53 -26.35 0.08 -4.99
C SER A 53 -25.74 1.35 -4.38
N ILE A 54 -25.44 1.31 -3.07
CA ILE A 54 -24.80 2.40 -2.33
C ILE A 54 -23.35 2.59 -2.78
N ILE A 55 -22.60 1.49 -2.95
CA ILE A 55 -21.20 1.51 -3.42
C ILE A 55 -21.11 2.12 -4.82
N ASN A 56 -22.04 1.76 -5.71
CA ASN A 56 -22.06 2.25 -7.08
C ASN A 56 -22.35 3.76 -7.15
N ASP A 57 -23.34 4.27 -6.41
CA ASP A 57 -23.68 5.71 -6.36
C ASP A 57 -22.50 6.56 -5.83
N VAL A 58 -21.79 6.02 -4.84
CA VAL A 58 -20.59 6.64 -4.24
C VAL A 58 -19.40 6.63 -5.22
N SER A 59 -19.20 5.54 -5.94
CA SER A 59 -18.10 5.36 -6.89
C SER A 59 -18.21 6.22 -8.15
N GLN A 60 -19.44 6.60 -8.55
CA GLN A 60 -19.72 7.38 -9.76
C GLN A 60 -19.61 8.89 -9.56
N LYS A 61 -19.70 9.38 -8.32
CA LYS A 61 -19.59 10.79 -8.00
C LYS A 61 -18.14 11.25 -8.14
N LYS A 62 -17.86 12.22 -9.02
CA LYS A 62 -16.58 12.98 -9.12
C LYS A 62 -16.40 13.91 -7.92
N VAL A 63 -16.42 13.35 -6.72
CA VAL A 63 -16.53 14.18 -5.53
C VAL A 63 -15.53 13.73 -4.48
N TYR A 64 -14.92 14.72 -3.84
CA TYR A 64 -13.97 14.56 -2.74
C TYR A 64 -14.54 13.68 -1.63
N VAL A 65 -13.66 13.03 -0.87
CA VAL A 65 -14.02 12.17 0.28
C VAL A 65 -14.98 12.90 1.24
N LYS A 66 -14.83 14.23 1.36
CA LYS A 66 -15.73 15.15 2.09
C LYS A 66 -17.22 15.03 1.72
N TYR A 67 -17.57 14.89 0.44
CA TYR A 67 -18.98 14.84 0.03
C TYR A 67 -19.54 13.42 0.05
N LEU A 68 -18.67 12.43 -0.11
CA LEU A 68 -18.99 11.03 0.18
C LEU A 68 -19.42 10.90 1.64
N TRP A 69 -18.71 11.57 2.54
CA TRP A 69 -19.04 11.65 3.96
C TRP A 69 -20.43 12.24 4.24
N CYS A 70 -20.75 13.38 3.63
CA CYS A 70 -22.05 14.04 3.79
C CYS A 70 -23.21 13.18 3.27
N SER A 71 -22.98 12.43 2.19
CA SER A 71 -23.98 11.50 1.63
C SER A 71 -24.17 10.27 2.52
N TYR A 72 -23.07 9.73 3.06
CA TYR A 72 -23.08 8.54 3.94
C TYR A 72 -23.79 8.76 5.28
N ARG A 73 -23.70 9.97 5.86
CA ARG A 73 -24.36 10.31 7.14
C ARG A 73 -25.89 10.13 7.11
N LYS A 74 -26.50 10.14 5.91
CA LYS A 74 -27.94 9.97 5.72
C LYS A 74 -28.40 8.50 5.69
N LEU A 75 -27.48 7.53 5.58
CA LEU A 75 -27.81 6.11 5.44
C LEU A 75 -27.63 5.37 6.78
N LYS A 76 -28.73 4.86 7.37
CA LYS A 76 -28.72 4.15 8.66
C LYS A 76 -27.86 2.87 8.66
N VAL A 77 -27.67 2.23 7.51
CA VAL A 77 -26.96 0.95 7.32
C VAL A 77 -25.43 1.11 7.39
N ALA A 78 -24.92 2.33 7.28
CA ALA A 78 -23.50 2.59 7.06
C ALA A 78 -22.68 2.93 8.33
N LYS A 79 -23.27 2.82 9.52
CA LYS A 79 -22.64 3.29 10.76
C LYS A 79 -21.31 2.59 11.06
N LYS A 80 -21.20 1.29 10.76
CA LYS A 80 -20.00 0.50 11.05
C LYS A 80 -18.86 0.83 10.08
N GLU A 81 -19.14 0.91 8.79
CA GLU A 81 -18.16 1.26 7.75
C GLU A 81 -17.68 2.69 7.91
N MET A 82 -18.58 3.61 8.27
CA MET A 82 -18.21 5.00 8.59
C MET A 82 -17.26 5.09 9.78
N SER A 83 -17.33 4.18 10.75
CA SER A 83 -16.40 4.21 11.90
C SER A 83 -14.96 3.92 11.47
N GLY A 84 -14.76 3.03 10.49
CA GLY A 84 -13.44 2.76 9.91
C GLY A 84 -12.88 3.95 9.15
N LEU A 85 -13.71 4.57 8.29
CA LEU A 85 -13.31 5.77 7.56
C LEU A 85 -13.02 6.95 8.51
N LYS A 86 -13.78 7.10 9.62
CA LYS A 86 -13.52 8.09 10.68
C LYS A 86 -12.18 7.93 11.39
N ARG A 87 -11.71 6.70 11.50
CA ARG A 87 -10.44 6.41 12.18
C ARG A 87 -9.24 6.54 11.24
N SER A 88 -9.46 6.62 9.93
CA SER A 88 -8.40 6.67 8.93
C SER A 88 -7.86 8.09 8.76
N SER A 89 -6.60 8.22 8.31
CA SER A 89 -5.99 9.51 7.97
C SER A 89 -6.81 10.23 6.87
N PRO A 90 -7.22 11.48 7.08
CA PRO A 90 -7.87 12.30 6.05
C PRO A 90 -7.02 12.45 4.78
N THR A 91 -5.71 12.61 4.94
CA THR A 91 -4.74 12.66 3.82
C THR A 91 -4.71 11.34 3.08
N GLY A 92 -4.52 10.22 3.79
CA GLY A 92 -4.45 8.89 3.19
C GLY A 92 -5.72 8.51 2.43
N LEU A 93 -6.90 8.90 2.93
CA LEU A 93 -8.16 8.70 2.22
C LEU A 93 -8.23 9.46 0.89
N ASN A 94 -7.76 10.71 0.85
CA ASN A 94 -7.75 11.50 -0.37
C ASN A 94 -6.72 10.99 -1.39
N ILE A 95 -5.50 10.64 -0.95
CA ILE A 95 -4.49 9.99 -1.80
C ILE A 95 -5.07 8.70 -2.41
N THR A 96 -5.65 7.83 -1.58
CA THR A 96 -6.21 6.54 -2.03
C THR A 96 -7.32 6.75 -3.07
N LEU A 97 -8.24 7.68 -2.82
CA LEU A 97 -9.32 7.97 -3.76
C LEU A 97 -8.79 8.53 -5.08
N HIS A 98 -7.79 9.41 -5.02
CA HIS A 98 -7.13 9.96 -6.21
C HIS A 98 -6.45 8.85 -7.01
N SER A 99 -5.62 8.03 -6.36
CA SER A 99 -4.90 6.94 -7.02
C SER A 99 -5.83 5.94 -7.71
N ILE A 100 -6.91 5.51 -7.04
CA ILE A 100 -7.90 4.58 -7.61
C ILE A 100 -8.57 5.19 -8.85
N ARG A 101 -8.89 6.48 -8.83
CA ARG A 101 -9.56 7.16 -9.96
C ARG A 101 -8.66 7.28 -11.17
N GLU A 102 -7.38 7.60 -10.97
CA GLU A 102 -6.41 7.64 -12.06
C GLU A 102 -6.08 6.25 -12.59
N GLY A 103 -5.91 5.27 -11.69
CA GLY A 103 -5.55 3.89 -12.03
C GLY A 103 -6.56 3.21 -12.95
N ARG A 104 -7.83 3.61 -12.92
CA ARG A 104 -8.88 3.10 -13.84
C ARG A 104 -8.58 3.34 -15.32
N LYS A 105 -7.68 4.26 -15.65
CA LYS A 105 -7.33 4.67 -17.03
C LYS A 105 -5.89 4.34 -17.40
N GLN A 106 -5.15 3.68 -16.52
CA GLN A 106 -3.71 3.46 -16.62
C GLN A 106 -3.41 1.97 -16.86
N THR A 107 -2.26 1.68 -17.46
CA THR A 107 -1.76 0.30 -17.53
C THR A 107 -1.27 -0.15 -16.15
N LEU A 108 -0.98 -1.44 -16.00
CA LEU A 108 -0.36 -1.94 -14.77
C LEU A 108 1.01 -1.29 -14.53
N SER A 109 1.84 -1.15 -15.57
CA SER A 109 3.15 -0.49 -15.52
C SER A 109 3.02 0.95 -15.01
N ASP A 110 2.09 1.73 -15.57
CA ASP A 110 1.81 3.10 -15.12
C ASP A 110 1.36 3.14 -13.66
N CYS A 111 0.50 2.21 -13.25
CA CYS A 111 0.03 2.12 -11.88
C CYS A 111 1.19 1.81 -10.91
N LEU A 112 2.09 0.90 -11.25
CA LEU A 112 3.24 0.54 -10.42
C LEU A 112 4.19 1.73 -10.25
N LYS A 113 4.53 2.43 -11.34
CA LYS A 113 5.36 3.65 -11.29
C LYS A 113 4.72 4.71 -10.39
N LYS A 114 3.41 4.93 -10.52
CA LYS A 114 2.67 5.87 -9.67
C LYS A 114 2.62 5.45 -8.20
N GLU A 115 2.32 4.20 -7.89
CA GLU A 115 2.27 3.70 -6.51
C GLU A 115 3.65 3.73 -5.84
N PHE A 116 4.72 3.51 -6.62
CA PHE A 116 6.09 3.68 -6.17
C PHE A 116 6.37 5.14 -5.78
N ARG A 117 6.06 6.12 -6.65
CA ARG A 117 6.16 7.56 -6.34
C ARG A 117 5.40 7.94 -5.08
N LEU A 118 4.16 7.46 -4.97
CA LEU A 118 3.33 7.68 -3.78
C LEU A 118 4.02 7.17 -2.53
N THR A 119 4.50 5.93 -2.55
CA THR A 119 5.16 5.29 -1.42
C THR A 119 6.39 6.09 -0.98
N VAL A 120 7.28 6.43 -1.92
CA VAL A 120 8.50 7.19 -1.63
C VAL A 120 8.16 8.57 -1.04
N ASN A 121 7.26 9.31 -1.67
CA ASN A 121 6.89 10.66 -1.20
C ASN A 121 6.16 10.64 0.14
N ILE A 122 5.34 9.62 0.41
CA ILE A 122 4.68 9.44 1.70
C ILE A 122 5.71 9.14 2.79
N LEU A 123 6.67 8.24 2.54
CA LEU A 123 7.73 7.91 3.50
C LEU A 123 8.67 9.09 3.77
N ARG A 124 8.90 9.95 2.78
CA ARG A 124 9.63 11.23 2.92
C ARG A 124 8.85 12.31 3.68
N ASN A 125 7.63 12.04 4.13
CA ASN A 125 6.74 13.01 4.76
C ASN A 125 6.46 14.25 3.91
N THR A 126 6.43 14.11 2.57
CA THR A 126 6.30 15.25 1.63
C THR A 126 5.11 16.15 1.96
N ILE A 127 4.02 15.59 2.48
CA ILE A 127 2.81 16.36 2.83
C ILE A 127 2.25 16.11 4.23
N SER A 128 2.59 14.99 4.85
CA SER A 128 2.06 14.63 6.18
C SER A 128 2.91 13.53 6.83
N PRO A 129 3.09 13.54 8.16
CA PRO A 129 3.72 12.47 8.93
C PRO A 129 2.78 11.30 9.29
N ASP A 130 1.56 11.26 8.72
CA ASP A 130 0.51 10.32 9.12
C ASP A 130 0.93 8.85 9.04
N VAL A 131 1.84 8.44 8.15
CA VAL A 131 2.31 7.04 8.13
C VAL A 131 3.01 6.66 9.42
N TYR A 132 3.91 7.51 9.91
CA TYR A 132 4.63 7.26 11.16
C TYR A 132 3.69 7.32 12.36
N GLU A 133 2.73 8.24 12.37
CA GLU A 133 1.72 8.32 13.42
C GLU A 133 0.80 7.09 13.43
N GLY A 134 0.44 6.57 12.26
CA GLY A 134 -0.34 5.34 12.15
C GLY A 134 0.44 4.13 12.68
N ILE A 135 1.72 4.01 12.31
CA ILE A 135 2.60 2.96 12.84
C ILE A 135 2.70 3.06 14.36
N ARG A 136 2.93 4.27 14.89
CA ARG A 136 2.97 4.53 16.34
C ARG A 136 1.69 4.06 17.02
N ALA A 137 0.54 4.58 16.59
CA ALA A 137 -0.74 4.34 17.25
C ALA A 137 -1.24 2.90 17.16
N LEU A 138 -1.01 2.21 16.02
CA LEU A 138 -1.53 0.86 15.81
C LEU A 138 -0.55 -0.25 16.21
N THR A 139 0.76 0.00 16.09
CA THR A 139 1.77 -1.07 16.21
C THR A 139 2.69 -0.89 17.41
N ILE A 140 3.18 0.34 17.65
CA ILE A 140 4.15 0.61 18.71
C ILE A 140 3.43 0.79 20.06
N ASP A 141 2.65 1.86 20.18
CA ASP A 141 1.96 2.23 21.42
C ASP A 141 0.64 1.46 21.56
N LYS A 142 0.07 1.02 20.44
CA LYS A 142 -1.20 0.25 20.36
C LYS A 142 -2.38 0.96 21.05
N ASP A 143 -2.31 2.29 21.13
CA ASP A 143 -3.35 3.12 21.74
C ASP A 143 -4.61 3.22 20.88
N ASN A 144 -4.53 2.84 19.59
CA ASN A 144 -5.59 2.97 18.60
C ASN A 144 -6.14 4.41 18.48
N SER A 145 -5.34 5.41 18.87
CA SER A 145 -5.69 6.84 18.89
C SER A 145 -4.69 7.68 18.10
N PRO A 146 -4.64 7.50 16.77
CA PRO A 146 -3.75 8.29 15.92
C PRO A 146 -4.18 9.75 15.89
N LYS A 147 -3.20 10.65 15.93
CA LYS A 147 -3.33 12.10 15.84
C LYS A 147 -2.96 12.56 14.44
N TRP A 148 -3.90 12.39 13.51
CA TRP A 148 -3.70 12.76 12.11
C TRP A 148 -3.46 14.25 11.91
N ASN A 149 -2.63 14.58 10.92
CA ASN A 149 -2.39 15.94 10.47
C ASN A 149 -2.54 16.04 8.94
N PRO A 150 -3.58 16.75 8.44
CA PRO A 150 -4.65 17.41 9.19
C PRO A 150 -5.61 16.42 9.89
N ALA A 151 -6.32 16.92 10.90
CA ALA A 151 -7.23 16.11 11.71
C ALA A 151 -8.56 15.81 11.01
N THR A 152 -8.97 16.66 10.07
CA THR A 152 -10.26 16.54 9.38
C THR A 152 -10.12 16.55 7.86
N LEU A 153 -11.12 15.99 7.17
CA LEU A 153 -11.19 15.99 5.70
C LEU A 153 -11.35 17.39 5.10
N ASP A 154 -11.83 18.36 5.87
CA ASP A 154 -12.05 19.73 5.40
C ASP A 154 -10.76 20.55 5.31
N GLU A 155 -9.73 20.11 6.02
CA GLU A 155 -8.43 20.76 6.12
C GLU A 155 -7.39 20.14 5.18
N VAL A 156 -7.77 19.09 4.43
CA VAL A 156 -6.90 18.47 3.43
C VAL A 156 -6.78 19.41 2.23
N ASP A 157 -5.53 19.75 1.91
CA ASP A 157 -5.17 20.60 0.79
C ASP A 157 -4.96 19.76 -0.47
N ASP A 158 -5.85 19.92 -1.45
CA ASP A 158 -5.80 19.17 -2.72
C ASP A 158 -4.53 19.46 -3.53
N GLU A 159 -3.98 20.67 -3.43
CA GLU A 159 -2.75 21.03 -4.14
C GLU A 159 -1.56 20.28 -3.56
N LYS A 160 -1.54 20.08 -2.24
CA LYS A 160 -0.55 19.22 -1.58
C LYS A 160 -0.71 17.77 -1.98
N ILE A 161 -1.93 17.25 -2.10
CA ILE A 161 -2.14 15.85 -2.54
C ILE A 161 -1.44 15.60 -3.88
N ASN A 162 -1.44 16.54 -4.82
CA ASN A 162 -0.75 16.36 -6.11
C ASN A 162 0.78 16.25 -5.97
N LEU A 163 1.38 16.74 -4.87
CA LEU A 163 2.82 16.67 -4.65
C LEU A 163 3.33 15.23 -4.50
N VAL A 164 2.54 14.33 -3.90
CA VAL A 164 2.97 12.93 -3.71
C VAL A 164 2.94 12.11 -5.00
N PHE A 165 2.27 12.61 -6.05
CA PHE A 165 2.21 11.98 -7.39
C PHE A 165 3.29 12.50 -8.34
N LYS A 166 4.06 13.52 -7.94
CA LYS A 166 5.10 14.08 -8.81
C LYS A 166 6.17 13.03 -9.14
N PRO A 167 6.73 13.07 -10.36
CA PRO A 167 7.88 12.25 -10.72
C PRO A 167 9.01 12.42 -9.71
N LEU A 168 9.76 11.35 -9.51
CA LEU A 168 10.98 11.39 -8.72
C LEU A 168 12.16 11.77 -9.63
N GLU A 169 13.35 11.93 -9.03
CA GLU A 169 14.59 12.04 -9.80
C GLU A 169 14.85 10.73 -10.55
N ASP A 170 15.49 10.80 -11.72
CA ASP A 170 15.57 9.68 -12.67
C ASP A 170 16.33 8.46 -12.10
N ASP A 171 17.30 8.72 -11.23
CA ASP A 171 18.13 7.74 -10.52
C ASP A 171 17.37 6.95 -9.43
N ILE A 172 16.24 7.48 -8.97
CA ILE A 172 15.39 6.85 -7.96
C ILE A 172 14.02 6.45 -8.51
N GLU A 173 13.66 6.80 -9.75
CA GLU A 173 12.38 6.46 -10.36
C GLU A 173 12.29 4.96 -10.68
N LEU A 174 11.07 4.40 -10.61
CA LEU A 174 10.87 2.99 -10.95
C LEU A 174 10.91 2.77 -12.46
N HIS A 175 11.95 2.08 -12.93
CA HIS A 175 12.09 1.64 -14.32
C HIS A 175 11.61 0.19 -14.47
N ILE A 176 10.58 -0.01 -15.29
CA ILE A 176 10.03 -1.34 -15.57
C ILE A 176 10.54 -1.77 -16.94
N PRO A 177 11.24 -2.92 -17.07
CA PRO A 177 11.81 -3.36 -18.35
C PRO A 177 10.74 -3.70 -19.39
N GLU A 178 10.97 -3.29 -20.64
CA GLU A 178 10.00 -3.31 -21.76
C GLU A 178 9.54 -4.72 -22.21
N THR A 179 10.16 -5.80 -21.73
CA THR A 179 9.77 -7.18 -22.06
C THR A 179 8.34 -7.55 -21.65
N GLU A 180 7.67 -6.73 -20.83
CA GLU A 180 6.31 -6.96 -20.33
C GLU A 180 5.25 -6.01 -20.93
N GLU A 181 5.61 -5.05 -21.79
CA GLU A 181 4.67 -4.03 -22.29
C GLU A 181 3.62 -4.56 -23.29
N ASN A 182 3.85 -5.74 -23.88
CA ASN A 182 2.97 -6.30 -24.92
C ASN A 182 2.00 -7.40 -24.47
N SER A 183 1.79 -7.66 -23.17
CA SER A 183 0.62 -8.46 -22.74
C SER A 183 -0.68 -7.64 -22.72
N SER A 184 -0.79 -6.69 -23.65
CA SER A 184 -2.03 -6.02 -23.99
C SER A 184 -2.87 -6.98 -24.83
N HIS A 185 -3.39 -8.07 -24.25
CA HIS A 185 -4.63 -8.77 -24.62
C HIS A 185 -4.80 -10.01 -23.72
N SER A 186 -5.99 -10.13 -23.13
CA SER A 186 -6.48 -11.31 -22.38
C SER A 186 -5.74 -11.72 -21.10
N VAL A 187 -5.81 -10.87 -20.07
CA VAL A 187 -5.79 -11.36 -18.68
C VAL A 187 -7.17 -11.12 -18.07
N GLN A 188 -8.06 -12.08 -18.28
CA GLN A 188 -9.30 -12.19 -17.51
C GLN A 188 -8.97 -12.33 -16.03
N ARG A 189 -9.11 -11.23 -15.29
CA ARG A 189 -9.42 -11.09 -13.84
C ARG A 189 -8.71 -12.01 -12.82
N GLY A 190 -7.57 -12.62 -13.13
CA GLY A 190 -6.99 -13.66 -12.26
C GLY A 190 -5.52 -13.60 -11.91
N LEU A 191 -4.71 -12.73 -12.52
CA LEU A 191 -3.24 -12.78 -12.38
C LEU A 191 -2.61 -11.62 -11.59
N GLN A 192 -3.39 -10.90 -10.76
CA GLN A 192 -2.92 -9.73 -10.00
C GLN A 192 -1.82 -10.02 -8.95
N MET A 193 -1.36 -11.27 -8.78
CA MET A 193 -0.41 -11.66 -7.73
C MET A 193 1.02 -11.97 -8.21
N ARG A 194 1.28 -12.13 -9.52
CA ARG A 194 2.64 -12.49 -9.98
C ARG A 194 3.65 -11.35 -9.91
N VAL A 195 3.20 -10.11 -10.14
CA VAL A 195 4.08 -8.92 -10.15
C VAL A 195 4.68 -8.62 -8.77
N CYS A 196 4.00 -9.01 -7.69
CA CYS A 196 4.51 -8.78 -6.33
C CYS A 196 5.70 -9.68 -5.99
N SER A 197 5.86 -10.82 -6.68
CA SER A 197 6.96 -11.78 -6.42
C SER A 197 8.27 -11.44 -7.13
N SER A 198 8.26 -10.80 -8.31
CA SER A 198 9.48 -10.43 -9.03
C SER A 198 10.08 -9.11 -8.55
N LEU A 199 9.25 -8.16 -8.07
CA LEU A 199 9.73 -6.95 -7.38
C LEU A 199 10.34 -7.25 -6.00
N CYS A 200 10.24 -8.49 -5.50
CA CYS A 200 10.93 -8.93 -4.28
C CYS A 200 12.40 -9.31 -4.52
N VAL A 201 12.94 -9.23 -5.75
CA VAL A 201 14.28 -9.75 -6.08
C VAL A 201 15.35 -8.67 -6.29
N GLU A 202 15.01 -7.39 -6.17
CA GLU A 202 16.01 -6.34 -5.93
C GLU A 202 15.89 -5.88 -4.47
N GLU A 203 16.37 -6.72 -3.56
CA GLU A 203 16.65 -6.38 -2.17
C GLU A 203 17.63 -5.20 -2.12
N GLN A 204 17.13 -3.98 -2.17
CA GLN A 204 17.79 -2.89 -1.47
C GLN A 204 17.58 -3.17 0.02
N ASP A 205 18.67 -3.50 0.73
CA ASP A 205 18.69 -3.86 2.15
C ASP A 205 18.35 -2.65 3.05
N TYR A 206 17.12 -2.16 2.95
CA TYR A 206 16.62 -1.05 3.75
C TYR A 206 16.58 -1.39 5.24
N MET A 207 16.31 -2.66 5.57
CA MET A 207 16.30 -3.12 6.97
C MET A 207 17.70 -3.16 7.58
N GLY A 208 18.73 -3.52 6.81
CA GLY A 208 20.13 -3.41 7.18
C GLY A 208 20.55 -1.96 7.40
N ARG A 209 20.24 -1.07 6.45
CA ARG A 209 20.52 0.37 6.59
C ARG A 209 19.82 1.01 7.79
N ILE A 210 18.58 0.62 8.10
CA ILE A 210 17.87 1.09 9.30
C ILE A 210 18.56 0.59 10.58
N LYS A 211 19.05 -0.66 10.61
CA LYS A 211 19.81 -1.18 11.76
C LYS A 211 21.15 -0.46 11.93
N GLU A 212 21.86 -0.19 10.85
CA GLU A 212 23.12 0.57 10.87
C GLU A 212 22.89 2.00 11.41
N LEU A 213 21.81 2.68 10.97
CA LEU A 213 21.43 3.99 11.49
C LEU A 213 21.06 3.95 12.97
N GLN A 214 20.40 2.89 13.44
CA GLN A 214 20.09 2.71 14.86
C GLN A 214 21.37 2.48 15.70
N GLU A 215 22.29 1.68 15.20
CA GLU A 215 23.58 1.42 15.86
C GLU A 215 24.43 2.69 15.95
N LEU A 216 24.47 3.49 14.88
CA LEU A 216 25.10 4.81 14.89
C LEU A 216 24.48 5.74 15.95
N LEU A 217 23.15 5.80 16.04
CA LEU A 217 22.47 6.65 17.02
C LEU A 217 22.75 6.22 18.46
N ASP A 218 22.84 4.92 18.72
CA ASP A 218 23.19 4.41 20.05
C ASP A 218 24.66 4.68 20.39
N GLN A 219 25.58 4.58 19.43
CA GLN A 219 26.97 4.97 19.63
C GLN A 219 27.11 6.47 19.94
N VAL A 220 26.41 7.34 19.20
CA VAL A 220 26.38 8.79 19.49
C VAL A 220 25.91 9.05 20.92
N ARG A 221 24.87 8.33 21.39
CA ARG A 221 24.37 8.45 22.76
C ARG A 221 25.38 8.02 23.83
N THR A 222 26.31 7.12 23.52
CA THR A 222 27.38 6.73 24.46
C THR A 222 28.52 7.76 24.53
N ILE A 223 28.77 8.47 23.43
CA ILE A 223 29.90 9.41 23.32
C ILE A 223 29.48 10.81 23.79
N VAL A 224 28.23 11.20 23.53
CA VAL A 224 27.76 12.57 23.70
C VAL A 224 26.93 12.68 24.98
N LYS A 225 27.29 13.63 25.85
CA LYS A 225 26.54 13.90 27.09
C LYS A 225 25.15 14.47 26.79
N PRO A 226 24.12 14.19 27.62
CA PRO A 226 22.73 14.58 27.36
C PRO A 226 22.48 16.08 27.10
N ASP A 227 23.38 16.96 27.54
CA ASP A 227 23.26 18.43 27.45
C ASP A 227 24.30 19.08 26.51
N CYS A 228 24.80 18.36 25.51
CA CYS A 228 25.75 18.93 24.54
C CYS A 228 25.08 19.98 23.62
N SER A 229 25.86 20.91 23.08
CA SER A 229 25.36 21.85 22.07
C SER A 229 25.08 21.15 20.73
N GLN A 230 24.16 21.70 19.92
CA GLN A 230 23.85 21.14 18.60
C GLN A 230 25.07 21.01 17.69
N ASP A 231 26.05 21.91 17.80
CA ASP A 231 27.26 21.87 16.99
C ASP A 231 28.14 20.66 17.33
N VAL A 232 28.17 20.27 18.61
CA VAL A 232 28.88 19.07 19.08
C VAL A 232 28.17 17.81 18.59
N LEU A 233 26.83 17.79 18.63
CA LEU A 233 26.04 16.67 18.11
C LEU A 233 26.23 16.49 16.60
N LYS A 234 26.18 17.59 15.83
CA LYS A 234 26.40 17.57 14.37
C LYS A 234 27.82 17.12 14.01
N ALA A 235 28.83 17.60 14.74
CA ALA A 235 30.21 17.16 14.53
C ALA A 235 30.38 15.67 14.84
N ALA A 236 29.80 15.17 15.94
CA ALA A 236 29.86 13.76 16.29
C ALA A 236 29.17 12.86 15.24
N LEU A 237 27.99 13.24 14.75
CA LEU A 237 27.28 12.53 13.69
C LEU A 237 28.07 12.53 12.37
N SER A 238 28.63 13.66 11.98
CA SER A 238 29.43 13.79 10.75
C SER A 238 30.71 12.94 10.80
N VAL A 239 31.40 12.92 11.93
CA VAL A 239 32.60 12.08 12.12
C VAL A 239 32.23 10.60 12.06
N LEU A 240 31.18 10.16 12.76
CA LEU A 240 30.78 8.76 12.78
C LEU A 240 30.27 8.27 11.42
N ALA A 241 29.54 9.10 10.69
CA ALA A 241 29.13 8.80 9.32
C ALA A 241 30.32 8.63 8.36
N SER A 242 31.36 9.47 8.51
CA SER A 242 32.59 9.35 7.71
C SER A 242 33.37 8.06 8.01
N VAL A 243 33.35 7.57 9.25
CA VAL A 243 34.01 6.32 9.64
C VAL A 243 33.27 5.11 9.08
N HIS A 244 31.95 5.21 8.95
CA HIS A 244 31.10 4.13 8.43
C HIS A 244 30.78 4.22 6.93
N ASN A 245 31.36 5.17 6.17
CA ASN A 245 31.05 5.41 4.76
C ASN A 245 29.54 5.60 4.48
N ILE A 246 28.83 6.21 5.42
CA ILE A 246 27.40 6.51 5.28
C ILE A 246 27.29 7.97 4.82
N GLU A 247 26.73 8.20 3.63
CA GLU A 247 26.32 9.55 3.21
C GLU A 247 25.08 9.95 4.02
N LEU A 248 25.28 10.87 4.99
CA LEU A 248 24.23 11.50 5.80
C LEU A 248 23.61 12.71 5.10
#